data_AF-A0A1B9JN78-F1
#
_entry.id   AF-A0A1B9JN78-F1
#
_cell.length_a   1.000
_cell.length_b   1.000
_cell.length_c   1.000
_cell.angle_alpha   90.00
_cell.angle_beta   90.00
_cell.angle_gamma   90.00
#
_symmetry.space_group_name_H-M   'P 1'
#
loop_
_entity.id
_entity.type
_entity.pdbx_description
1 polymer ?
#
loop_
_entity_poly.entity_id
_entity_poly.type
_entity_poly.pdbx_seq_one_letter_code
_entity_poly.pdbx_strand_id
1 'polypeptide(L)'
;MAIDITCYTTLDAELLNKKISKVKSVYKDIFDKSYIIYLASPILERKQLEFISDKQKRYSLESKLLIAEEFGLEGARSYFMVSVNDKSFPEMNTSEIADLLRSELGIENIIVLLNNEKLI
;
A
#
# COMPACT_ATOMS: atom_id res chain seq x y z
N MET A 1 -9.90 -4.17 16.82
CA MET A 1 -9.25 -4.69 15.61
C MET A 1 -9.15 -3.57 14.59
N ALA A 2 -7.93 -3.16 14.21
CA ALA A 2 -7.71 -2.27 13.07
C ALA A 2 -7.82 -3.10 11.78
N ILE A 3 -8.34 -2.50 10.71
CA ILE A 3 -8.40 -3.14 9.39
C ILE A 3 -7.48 -2.32 8.51
N ASP A 4 -6.38 -2.95 8.08
CA ASP A 4 -5.32 -2.28 7.32
C ASP A 4 -5.20 -2.92 5.94
N ILE A 5 -5.31 -2.08 4.92
CA ILE A 5 -5.05 -2.44 3.54
C ILE A 5 -3.61 -2.01 3.23
N THR A 6 -2.73 -2.97 2.98
CA THR A 6 -1.35 -2.70 2.56
C THR A 6 -1.26 -2.84 1.05
N CYS A 7 -0.68 -1.82 0.41
CA CYS A 7 -0.54 -1.76 -1.03
C CYS A 7 0.95 -1.73 -1.39
N TYR A 8 1.38 -2.64 -2.25
CA TYR A 8 2.74 -2.70 -2.81
C TYR A 8 2.69 -2.30 -4.27
N THR A 9 3.66 -1.52 -4.74
CA THR A 9 3.66 -1.01 -6.13
C THR A 9 5.03 -1.05 -6.80
N THR A 10 5.04 -1.13 -8.12
CA THR A 10 6.23 -0.95 -8.98
C THR A 10 6.58 0.53 -9.21
N LEU A 11 5.77 1.45 -8.72
CA LEU A 11 5.97 2.89 -8.88
C LEU A 11 6.95 3.42 -7.83
N ASP A 12 7.77 4.40 -8.20
CA ASP A 12 8.63 5.10 -7.25
C ASP A 12 7.80 5.91 -6.24
N ALA A 13 8.26 5.99 -5.00
CA ALA A 13 7.50 6.60 -3.90
C ALA A 13 7.11 8.06 -4.17
N GLU A 14 7.93 8.83 -4.89
CA GLU A 14 7.61 10.21 -5.25
C GLU A 14 6.42 10.28 -6.23
N LEU A 15 6.44 9.46 -7.28
CA LEU A 15 5.37 9.40 -8.27
C LEU A 15 4.08 8.85 -7.64
N LEU A 16 4.21 7.82 -6.81
CA LEU A 16 3.09 7.23 -6.09
C LEU A 16 2.45 8.26 -5.14
N ASN A 17 3.23 9.05 -4.41
CA ASN A 17 2.69 10.09 -3.54
C ASN A 17 1.90 11.15 -4.33
N LYS A 18 2.35 11.55 -5.53
CA LYS A 18 1.57 12.45 -6.41
C LYS A 18 0.23 11.83 -6.82
N LYS A 19 0.20 10.54 -7.15
CA LYS A 19 -1.02 9.78 -7.44
C LYS A 19 -1.94 9.67 -6.22
N ILE A 20 -1.39 9.33 -5.05
CA ILE A 20 -2.13 9.28 -3.78
C ILE A 20 -2.78 10.63 -3.48
N SER A 21 -2.05 11.74 -3.61
CA SER A 21 -2.62 13.08 -3.41
C SER A 21 -3.79 13.37 -4.34
N LYS A 22 -3.71 12.94 -5.61
CA LYS A 22 -4.81 13.06 -6.57
C LYS A 22 -6.01 12.20 -6.15
N VAL A 23 -5.80 10.94 -5.80
CA VAL A 23 -6.85 10.02 -5.32
C VAL A 23 -7.54 10.58 -4.08
N LYS A 24 -6.79 11.08 -3.10
CA LYS A 24 -7.33 11.76 -1.91
C LYS A 24 -8.20 12.95 -2.27
N SER A 25 -7.80 13.73 -3.27
CA SER A 25 -8.58 14.90 -3.69
C SER A 25 -9.87 14.53 -4.43
N VAL A 26 -9.85 13.46 -5.23
CA VAL A 26 -11.02 13.01 -6.01
C VAL A 26 -12.04 12.32 -5.10
N TYR A 27 -11.56 11.47 -4.18
CA TYR A 27 -12.39 10.68 -3.28
C TYR A 27 -12.33 11.21 -1.84
N LYS A 28 -12.36 12.54 -1.71
CA LYS A 28 -12.15 13.23 -0.43
C LYS A 28 -13.14 12.79 0.64
N ASP A 29 -14.42 12.63 0.29
CA ASP A 29 -15.45 12.19 1.23
C ASP A 29 -15.14 10.83 1.86
N ILE A 30 -14.46 9.95 1.13
CA ILE A 30 -14.05 8.62 1.59
C ILE A 30 -12.77 8.73 2.44
N PHE A 31 -11.75 9.42 1.92
CA PHE A 31 -10.40 9.44 2.52
C PHE A 31 -10.18 10.48 3.64
N ASP A 32 -11.15 11.36 3.89
CA ASP A 32 -11.16 12.26 5.06
C ASP A 32 -12.06 11.73 6.18
N LYS A 33 -12.83 10.65 5.96
CA LYS A 33 -13.80 10.11 6.92
C LYS A 33 -13.60 8.62 7.16
N SER A 34 -13.98 7.78 6.20
CA SER A 34 -14.11 6.33 6.37
C SER A 34 -12.77 5.61 6.27
N TYR A 35 -11.85 6.12 5.46
CA TYR A 35 -10.53 5.56 5.24
C TYR A 35 -9.45 6.61 5.44
N ILE A 36 -8.28 6.20 5.91
CA ILE A 36 -7.09 7.06 5.98
C ILE A 36 -6.01 6.44 5.12
N ILE A 37 -5.63 7.13 4.05
CA ILE A 37 -4.51 6.74 3.18
C ILE A 37 -3.23 7.48 3.61
N TYR A 38 -2.18 6.70 3.86
CA TYR A 38 -0.87 7.18 4.31
C TYR A 38 0.05 7.45 3.11
N LEU A 39 1.12 8.22 3.37
CA LEU A 39 2.15 8.47 2.37
C LEU A 39 2.90 7.18 2.01
N ALA A 40 3.28 7.08 0.74
CA ALA A 40 4.10 6.00 0.25
C ALA A 40 5.52 6.07 0.78
N SER A 41 6.06 4.90 1.12
CA SER A 41 7.44 4.68 1.53
C SER A 41 8.17 3.84 0.47
N PRO A 42 9.46 4.09 0.24
CA PRO A 42 10.24 3.28 -0.70
C PRO A 42 10.44 1.85 -0.15
N ILE A 43 10.50 0.89 -1.06
CA ILE A 43 11.00 -0.46 -0.79
C ILE A 43 12.45 -0.49 -1.23
N LEU A 44 13.33 -0.93 -0.34
CA LEU A 44 14.75 -1.00 -0.62
C LEU A 44 15.09 -2.33 -1.30
N GLU A 45 16.02 -2.26 -2.25
CA GLU A 45 16.58 -3.46 -2.86
C GLU A 45 17.42 -4.26 -1.86
N ARG A 46 17.59 -5.57 -2.11
CA ARG A 46 18.39 -6.47 -1.26
C ARG A 46 19.79 -5.90 -0.96
N LYS A 47 20.47 -5.35 -1.98
CA LYS A 47 21.79 -4.71 -1.82
C LYS A 47 21.75 -3.51 -0.88
N GLN A 48 20.68 -2.71 -0.91
CA GLN A 48 20.53 -1.54 -0.03
C GLN A 48 20.24 -1.97 1.43
N LEU A 49 19.52 -3.07 1.62
CA LEU A 49 19.20 -3.63 2.94
C LEU A 49 20.46 -4.14 3.68
N GLU A 50 21.48 -4.61 2.98
CA GLU A 50 22.74 -5.07 3.56
C GLU A 50 23.48 -3.98 4.35
N PHE A 51 23.28 -2.70 3.99
CA PHE A 51 23.88 -1.55 4.67
C PHE A 51 23.15 -1.15 5.96
N ILE A 52 22.02 -1.78 6.30
CA ILE A 52 21.27 -1.49 7.52
C ILE A 52 21.82 -2.33 8.67
N SER A 53 22.47 -1.66 9.62
CA SER A 53 23.06 -2.29 10.81
C SER A 53 22.02 -2.73 11.85
N ASP A 54 20.91 -1.99 11.95
CA ASP A 54 19.78 -2.35 12.80
C ASP A 54 19.07 -3.58 12.23
N LYS A 55 19.26 -4.73 12.87
CA LYS A 55 18.69 -6.01 12.43
C LYS A 55 17.16 -5.97 12.39
N GLN A 56 16.51 -5.37 13.39
CA GLN A 56 15.05 -5.35 13.46
C GLN A 56 14.47 -4.50 12.33
N LYS A 57 15.06 -3.32 12.09
CA LYS A 57 14.71 -2.45 10.97
C LYS A 57 14.95 -3.12 9.63
N ARG A 58 16.09 -3.80 9.47
CA ARG A 58 16.43 -4.53 8.25
C ARG A 58 15.41 -5.63 7.95
N TYR A 59 15.09 -6.48 8.92
CA TYR A 59 14.07 -7.53 8.75
C TYR A 59 12.70 -6.95 8.39
N SER A 60 12.28 -5.87 9.07
CA SER A 60 11.01 -5.21 8.76
C SER A 60 10.93 -4.73 7.31
N LEU A 61 12.00 -4.11 6.80
CA LEU A 61 12.06 -3.62 5.41
C LEU A 61 12.20 -4.76 4.40
N GLU A 62 12.98 -5.79 4.72
CA GLU A 62 13.13 -6.98 3.89
C GLU A 62 11.81 -7.74 3.74
N SER A 63 11.03 -7.87 4.81
CA SER A 63 9.69 -8.48 4.74
C SER A 63 8.77 -7.77 3.76
N LYS A 64 8.87 -6.44 3.60
CA LYS A 64 8.06 -5.71 2.61
C LYS A 64 8.38 -6.13 1.18
N LEU A 65 9.68 -6.34 0.89
CA LEU A 65 10.12 -6.84 -0.41
C LEU A 65 9.64 -8.28 -0.64
N LEU A 66 9.85 -9.16 0.34
CA LEU A 66 9.47 -10.58 0.25
C LEU A 66 7.96 -10.78 0.06
N ILE A 67 7.12 -10.03 0.79
CA ILE A 67 5.67 -10.08 0.64
C ILE A 67 5.28 -9.69 -0.79
N ALA A 68 5.84 -8.61 -1.33
CA ALA A 68 5.52 -8.18 -2.69
C ALA A 68 5.89 -9.25 -3.73
N GLU A 69 7.06 -9.86 -3.61
CA GLU A 69 7.53 -10.96 -4.47
C GLU A 69 6.63 -12.20 -4.33
N GLU A 70 6.24 -12.59 -3.11
CA GLU A 70 5.37 -13.75 -2.84
C GLU A 70 4.01 -13.63 -3.54
N PHE A 71 3.46 -12.42 -3.61
CA PHE A 71 2.19 -12.18 -4.28
C PHE A 71 2.31 -11.89 -5.78
N GLY A 72 3.53 -11.96 -6.35
CA GLY A 72 3.80 -11.87 -7.78
C GLY A 72 4.19 -10.48 -8.30
N LEU A 73 4.56 -9.53 -7.43
CA LEU A 73 5.07 -8.21 -7.82
C LEU A 73 6.59 -8.18 -7.79
N GLU A 74 7.20 -8.63 -8.88
CA GLU A 74 8.64 -8.51 -9.05
C GLU A 74 9.06 -7.04 -9.18
N GLY A 75 10.14 -6.65 -8.48
CA GLY A 75 10.68 -5.29 -8.57
C GLY A 75 9.81 -4.22 -7.91
N ALA A 76 9.10 -4.57 -6.82
CA ALA A 76 8.36 -3.60 -6.02
C ALA A 76 9.26 -2.46 -5.53
N ARG A 77 8.84 -1.22 -5.75
CA ARG A 77 9.63 0.00 -5.49
C ARG A 77 9.10 0.84 -4.33
N SER A 78 7.82 0.69 -4.01
CA SER A 78 7.22 1.42 -2.90
C SER A 78 6.00 0.68 -2.34
N TYR A 79 5.61 1.06 -1.14
CA TYR A 79 4.38 0.60 -0.52
C TYR A 79 3.68 1.75 0.21
N PHE A 80 2.38 1.62 0.42
CA PHE A 80 1.59 2.52 1.26
C PHE A 80 0.52 1.72 2.00
N MET A 81 -0.10 2.36 2.98
CA MET A 81 -1.17 1.76 3.77
C MET A 81 -2.44 2.59 3.65
N VAL A 82 -3.58 1.91 3.78
CA VAL A 82 -4.90 2.52 3.98
C VAL A 82 -5.53 1.85 5.18
N SER A 83 -5.92 2.62 6.20
CA SER A 83 -6.59 2.09 7.38
C SER A 83 -8.07 2.46 7.36
N VAL A 84 -8.92 1.52 7.79
CA VAL A 84 -10.34 1.78 8.03
C VAL A 84 -10.48 2.61 9.31
N ASN A 85 -10.95 3.83 9.17
CA ASN A 85 -11.17 4.75 10.28
C ASN A 85 -12.59 4.63 10.84
N ASP A 86 -13.60 4.56 9.97
CA ASP A 86 -14.99 4.31 10.37
C ASP A 86 -15.41 2.88 10.02
N LYS A 87 -15.87 2.14 11.03
CA LYS A 87 -16.28 0.73 10.92
C LYS A 87 -17.79 0.57 10.81
N SER A 88 -18.54 1.67 10.92
CA SER A 88 -19.99 1.69 10.85
C SER A 88 -20.41 1.76 9.38
N PHE A 89 -20.38 0.63 8.66
CA PHE A 89 -20.84 0.53 7.27
C PHE A 89 -20.29 1.66 6.35
N PRO A 90 -18.97 1.66 6.07
CA PRO A 90 -18.39 2.67 5.19
C PRO A 90 -19.10 2.67 3.83
N GLU A 91 -19.24 3.85 3.21
CA GLU A 91 -19.88 4.03 1.89
C GLU A 91 -19.30 3.11 0.81
N MET A 92 -18.05 2.69 1.00
CA MET A 92 -17.32 1.75 0.18
C MET A 92 -16.65 0.70 1.07
N ASN A 93 -16.84 -0.59 0.76
CA ASN A 93 -16.18 -1.67 1.51
C ASN A 93 -14.70 -1.84 1.10
N THR A 94 -13.95 -2.66 1.84
CA THR A 94 -12.51 -2.83 1.62
C THR A 94 -12.15 -3.40 0.25
N SER A 95 -13.02 -4.22 -0.33
CA SER A 95 -12.82 -4.77 -1.68
C SER A 95 -13.04 -3.70 -2.75
N GLU A 96 -14.08 -2.87 -2.60
CA GLU A 96 -14.32 -1.74 -3.50
C GLU A 96 -13.19 -0.70 -3.44
N ILE A 97 -12.59 -0.47 -2.25
CA ILE A 97 -11.38 0.35 -2.13
C ILE A 97 -10.19 -0.28 -2.84
N ALA A 98 -10.02 -1.61 -2.75
CA ALA A 98 -8.95 -2.29 -3.47
C ALA A 98 -9.11 -2.13 -4.99
N ASP A 99 -10.32 -2.25 -5.51
CA ASP A 99 -10.61 -2.09 -6.94
C ASP A 99 -10.43 -0.64 -7.41
N LEU A 100 -10.82 0.33 -6.59
CA LEU A 100 -10.54 1.75 -6.83
C LEU A 100 -9.04 2.01 -6.95
N LEU A 101 -8.23 1.51 -6.00
CA LEU A 101 -6.79 1.68 -6.01
C LEU A 101 -6.13 1.01 -7.23
N ARG A 102 -6.61 -0.19 -7.62
CA ARG A 102 -6.19 -0.87 -8.85
C ARG A 102 -6.50 -0.06 -10.10
N SER A 103 -7.68 0.54 -10.18
CA SER A 103 -8.09 1.38 -11.31
C SER A 103 -7.23 2.65 -11.42
N GLU A 104 -6.96 3.33 -10.30
CA GLU A 104 -6.22 4.61 -10.29
C GLU A 104 -4.70 4.45 -10.47
N LEU A 105 -4.14 3.34 -9.99
CA LEU A 105 -2.70 3.09 -10.00
C LEU A 105 -2.26 2.17 -11.16
N GLY A 106 -3.21 1.45 -11.77
CA GLY A 106 -3.00 0.47 -12.82
C GLY A 106 -2.85 -0.93 -12.24
N ILE A 107 -3.70 -1.86 -12.68
CA ILE A 107 -3.82 -3.24 -12.13
C ILE A 107 -2.48 -3.98 -12.12
N GLU A 108 -1.66 -3.78 -13.15
CA GLU A 108 -0.34 -4.40 -13.28
C GLU A 108 0.73 -3.81 -12.34
N ASN A 109 0.47 -2.63 -11.78
CA ASN A 109 1.43 -1.89 -10.96
C ASN A 109 1.21 -2.06 -9.46
N ILE A 110 0.12 -2.69 -9.01
CA ILE A 110 -0.26 -2.74 -7.61
C ILE A 110 -0.74 -4.12 -7.15
N ILE A 111 -0.27 -4.51 -5.97
CA ILE A 111 -0.85 -5.58 -5.15
C ILE A 111 -1.51 -4.96 -3.93
N VAL A 112 -2.74 -5.37 -3.64
CA VAL A 112 -3.54 -4.91 -2.50
C VAL A 112 -3.82 -6.09 -1.57
N LEU A 113 -3.39 -5.96 -0.31
CA LEU A 113 -3.56 -6.98 0.73
C LEU A 113 -4.39 -6.42 1.89
N LEU A 114 -5.43 -7.13 2.32
CA LEU A 114 -6.18 -6.83 3.53
C LEU A 114 -5.58 -7.62 4.70
N ASN A 115 -5.07 -6.94 5.73
CA ASN A 115 -4.40 -7.58 6.87
C ASN A 115 -3.29 -8.58 6.44
N ASN A 116 -2.58 -8.27 5.35
CA ASN A 116 -1.58 -9.12 4.67
C ASN A 116 -2.13 -10.36 3.93
N GLU A 117 -3.44 -10.49 3.78
CA GLU A 117 -4.08 -11.50 2.93
C GLU A 117 -4.51 -10.88 1.60
N LYS A 118 -4.38 -11.60 0.50
CA LYS A 118 -4.76 -11.09 -0.82
C LYS A 118 -6.27 -10.91 -0.91
N LEU A 119 -6.72 -9.71 -1.25
CA LEU A 119 -8.10 -9.48 -1.67
C LEU A 119 -8.27 -10.00 -3.08
N ILE A 120 -9.04 -11.09 -3.22
CA ILE A 120 -9.42 -11.71 -4.51
C ILE A 120 -10.43 -10.81 -5.21
#